data_AF-A0A5B8CTP7-F1
#
_entry.id   AF-A0A5B8CTP7-F1
#
_cell.length_a   1.000
_cell.length_b   1.000
_cell.length_c   1.000
_cell.angle_alpha   90.00
_cell.angle_beta   90.00
_cell.angle_gamma   90.00
#
_symmetry.space_group_name_H-M   'P 1'
#
loop_
_entity.id
_entity.type
_entity.pdbx_description
1 polymer ?
#
loop_
_entity_poly.entity_id
_entity_poly.type
_entity_poly.pdbx_seq_one_letter_code
_entity_poly.pdbx_strand_id
1 'polypeptide(L)'
;MKFQVKALVAALALSAATIPAQAAMTFATSGSSSLILTLLDFNSNTSATFDLGYGYDSFQNLVVDTHINGTLSTDGLSKTFAFDLAGGDYANAWSSFWDTASASTTKWAIYAADGTGSGAGARGIISTYKSGNNLTNSNQLQTSIANFNGYMTNNNALDNHNSVENGASIVTSNLSRAYAGGQAYGSTGRINGAGHVSMDNLDSTMTVVQQLTGATAASPVAFNALSGPDGGYTFKMTSTGQLEFVIPVPEADSYAMLLAGLGVVSLVARRRKA
;
A
#
# COMPACT_ATOMS: atom_id res chain seq x y z
N MET A 1 -32.16 31.31 10.54
CA MET A 1 -31.92 30.01 11.19
C MET A 1 -30.45 29.66 11.08
N LYS A 2 -29.85 29.20 12.19
CA LYS A 2 -28.43 28.92 12.38
C LYS A 2 -28.01 27.69 11.57
N PHE A 3 -27.13 27.86 10.60
CA PHE A 3 -26.36 26.77 9.99
C PHE A 3 -24.87 27.04 10.22
N GLN A 4 -24.43 26.86 11.46
CA GLN A 4 -23.03 26.79 11.82
C GLN A 4 -22.90 25.65 12.85
N VAL A 5 -21.78 24.93 12.83
CA VAL A 5 -21.39 23.88 13.79
C VAL A 5 -21.92 22.44 13.53
N LYS A 6 -21.94 21.96 12.28
CA LYS A 6 -21.99 20.50 12.01
C LYS A 6 -20.87 19.97 11.10
N ALA A 7 -20.07 20.84 10.47
CA ALA A 7 -18.97 20.44 9.59
C ALA A 7 -17.60 20.33 10.29
N LEU A 8 -17.47 20.71 11.57
CA LEU A 8 -16.19 20.70 12.29
C LEU A 8 -16.06 19.57 13.34
N VAL A 9 -16.99 18.62 13.35
CA VAL A 9 -16.96 17.49 14.31
C VAL A 9 -16.45 16.20 13.65
N ALA A 10 -16.39 16.12 12.32
CA ALA A 10 -15.84 14.97 11.60
C ALA A 10 -14.31 15.01 11.45
N ALA A 11 -13.69 16.18 11.56
CA ALA A 11 -12.23 16.33 11.40
C ALA A 11 -11.44 16.22 12.71
N LEU A 12 -12.10 16.28 13.87
CA LEU A 12 -11.46 16.22 15.19
C LEU A 12 -11.60 14.85 15.89
N ALA A 13 -12.43 13.96 15.34
CA ALA A 13 -12.65 12.63 15.89
C ALA A 13 -11.56 11.61 15.50
N LEU A 14 -10.63 11.97 14.60
CA LEU A 14 -9.45 11.17 14.28
C LEU A 14 -8.20 11.53 15.10
N SER A 15 -8.23 12.58 15.93
CA SER A 15 -7.05 13.04 16.68
C SER A 15 -7.09 12.70 18.18
N ALA A 16 -7.97 11.78 18.59
CA ALA A 16 -8.17 11.47 20.01
C ALA A 16 -8.38 9.97 20.25
N ALA A 17 -7.35 9.18 19.96
CA ALA A 17 -7.19 7.87 20.57
C ALA A 17 -5.71 7.67 20.98
N THR A 18 -5.47 7.87 22.28
CA THR A 18 -4.53 7.12 23.13
C THR A 18 -3.00 7.20 22.88
N ILE A 19 -2.33 7.99 23.75
CA ILE A 19 -1.03 7.78 24.42
C ILE A 19 0.15 7.26 23.56
N PRO A 20 1.31 7.97 23.49
CA PRO A 20 2.47 7.52 22.74
C PRO A 20 3.11 6.30 23.42
N ALA A 21 2.79 5.10 22.95
CA ALA A 21 3.78 4.04 22.90
C ALA A 21 4.63 4.38 21.67
N GLN A 22 5.88 4.80 21.88
CA GLN A 22 6.81 5.17 20.80
C GLN A 22 7.04 3.94 19.91
N ALA A 23 6.20 3.74 18.90
CA ALA A 23 6.06 2.43 18.26
C ALA A 23 6.76 2.42 16.92
N ALA A 24 8.02 1.96 16.98
CA ALA A 24 8.74 1.38 15.86
C ALA A 24 7.82 0.53 14.97
N MET A 25 8.10 0.50 13.67
CA MET A 25 7.34 -0.27 12.70
C MET A 25 7.16 -1.72 13.18
N THR A 26 5.97 -2.26 13.03
CA THR A 26 5.64 -3.60 13.53
C THR A 26 6.17 -4.68 12.59
N PHE A 27 6.82 -5.71 13.11
CA PHE A 27 7.41 -6.79 12.29
C PHE A 27 6.38 -7.84 11.84
N ALA A 28 6.64 -8.53 10.74
CA ALA A 28 5.79 -9.60 10.23
C ALA A 28 5.66 -10.80 11.20
N THR A 29 6.59 -10.95 12.15
CA THR A 29 6.49 -11.96 13.22
C THR A 29 5.32 -11.71 14.19
N SER A 30 4.71 -10.52 14.18
CA SER A 30 3.49 -10.23 14.95
C SER A 30 2.23 -10.83 14.34
N GLY A 31 2.27 -11.18 13.05
CA GLY A 31 1.11 -11.56 12.25
C GLY A 31 0.58 -10.42 11.38
N SER A 32 0.92 -9.18 11.69
CA SER A 32 0.55 -8.03 10.88
C SER A 32 1.63 -6.97 10.96
N SER A 33 2.55 -6.96 9.99
CA SER A 33 3.59 -5.93 9.94
C SER A 33 3.01 -4.55 9.60
N SER A 34 3.76 -3.48 9.88
CA SER A 34 3.49 -2.17 9.28
C SER A 34 3.55 -2.27 7.75
N LEU A 35 2.69 -1.50 7.09
CA LEU A 35 2.67 -1.23 5.67
C LEU A 35 3.62 -0.08 5.41
N ILE A 36 4.68 -0.35 4.67
CA ILE A 36 5.71 0.64 4.41
C ILE A 36 5.72 1.03 2.93
N LEU A 37 6.00 2.30 2.67
CA LEU A 37 6.49 2.76 1.37
C LEU A 37 8.02 2.77 1.40
N THR A 38 8.62 2.36 0.30
CA THR A 38 10.08 2.47 0.10
C THR A 38 10.37 3.24 -1.18
N LEU A 39 11.25 4.23 -1.09
CA LEU A 39 11.91 4.87 -2.23
C LEU A 39 13.34 4.37 -2.33
N LEU A 40 13.82 4.15 -3.55
CA LEU A 40 15.15 3.61 -3.80
C LEU A 40 15.74 4.21 -5.07
N ASP A 41 16.90 4.84 -4.93
CA ASP A 41 17.74 5.26 -6.06
C ASP A 41 19.07 4.49 -6.02
N PHE A 42 19.22 3.56 -6.95
CA PHE A 42 20.43 2.74 -7.08
C PHE A 42 21.66 3.54 -7.51
N ASN A 43 21.48 4.63 -8.25
CA ASN A 43 22.59 5.42 -8.77
C ASN A 43 23.22 6.24 -7.66
N SER A 44 22.38 6.80 -6.79
CA SER A 44 22.81 7.60 -5.64
C SER A 44 23.02 6.77 -4.37
N ASN A 45 22.77 5.45 -4.40
CA ASN A 45 22.85 4.55 -3.25
C ASN A 45 22.05 5.06 -2.04
N THR A 46 20.87 5.61 -2.30
CA THR A 46 20.00 6.19 -1.29
C THR A 46 18.63 5.53 -1.29
N SER A 47 18.05 5.36 -0.10
CA SER A 47 16.69 4.84 0.07
C SER A 47 16.00 5.52 1.23
N ALA A 48 14.68 5.71 1.12
CA ALA A 48 13.85 6.19 2.20
C ALA A 48 12.74 5.20 2.51
N THR A 49 12.39 5.08 3.79
CA THR A 49 11.31 4.21 4.29
C THR A 49 10.28 5.06 5.01
N PHE A 50 9.01 4.83 4.76
CA PHE A 50 7.91 5.55 5.41
C PHE A 50 6.92 4.50 5.94
N ASP A 51 6.60 4.54 7.23
CA ASP A 51 5.54 3.71 7.80
C ASP A 51 4.19 4.39 7.58
N LEU A 52 3.32 3.79 6.76
CA LEU A 52 2.05 4.39 6.33
C LEU A 52 0.94 4.30 7.38
N GLY A 53 1.21 3.75 8.57
CA GLY A 53 0.23 3.68 9.67
C GLY A 53 -0.90 2.68 9.49
N TYR A 54 -0.75 1.78 8.52
CA TYR A 54 -1.59 0.59 8.39
C TYR A 54 -0.76 -0.65 8.70
N GLY A 55 -1.32 -1.61 9.42
CA GLY A 55 -0.81 -2.98 9.45
C GLY A 55 -1.30 -3.79 8.25
N TYR A 56 -0.59 -4.87 7.91
CA TYR A 56 -0.99 -5.88 6.91
C TYR A 56 -2.48 -6.25 7.03
N ASP A 57 -2.95 -6.63 8.23
CA ASP A 57 -4.33 -7.05 8.46
C ASP A 57 -5.30 -5.88 8.31
N SER A 58 -4.97 -4.71 8.85
CA SER A 58 -5.84 -3.53 8.77
C SER A 58 -6.00 -3.06 7.32
N PHE A 59 -4.94 -3.13 6.52
CA PHE A 59 -4.99 -2.81 5.09
C PHE A 59 -5.72 -3.90 4.31
N GLN A 60 -5.51 -5.18 4.64
CA GLN A 60 -6.26 -6.27 4.03
C GLN A 60 -7.77 -6.13 4.31
N ASN A 61 -8.16 -5.81 5.54
CA ASN A 61 -9.56 -5.58 5.91
C ASN A 61 -10.13 -4.36 5.17
N LEU A 62 -9.37 -3.26 5.07
CA LEU A 62 -9.75 -2.10 4.25
C LEU A 62 -10.07 -2.50 2.79
N VAL A 63 -9.27 -3.41 2.23
CA VAL A 63 -9.37 -3.91 0.85
C VAL A 63 -10.47 -4.99 0.68
N VAL A 64 -10.77 -5.77 1.71
CA VAL A 64 -11.80 -6.83 1.72
C VAL A 64 -13.19 -6.27 2.07
N ASP A 65 -13.30 -5.33 3.00
CA ASP A 65 -14.58 -4.68 3.34
C ASP A 65 -15.13 -3.88 2.15
N THR A 66 -14.25 -3.29 1.34
CA THR A 66 -14.60 -2.67 0.06
C THR A 66 -15.04 -3.69 -1.00
N HIS A 67 -14.59 -4.96 -0.91
CA HIS A 67 -14.93 -6.04 -1.84
C HIS A 67 -16.26 -6.74 -1.53
N ILE A 68 -16.57 -7.03 -0.27
CA ILE A 68 -17.69 -7.93 0.12
C ILE A 68 -19.02 -7.19 0.31
N ASN A 69 -19.00 -6.01 0.93
CA ASN A 69 -20.24 -5.46 1.45
C ASN A 69 -20.97 -4.53 0.47
N GLY A 70 -20.31 -4.03 -0.59
CA GLY A 70 -20.86 -3.02 -1.51
C GLY A 70 -21.43 -1.78 -0.81
N THR A 71 -21.23 -1.69 0.51
CA THR A 71 -21.76 -0.69 1.39
C THR A 71 -20.60 0.25 1.59
N LEU A 72 -20.71 1.41 0.96
CA LEU A 72 -20.00 2.60 1.36
C LEU A 72 -20.15 2.63 2.89
N SER A 73 -19.07 2.44 3.65
CA SER A 73 -19.15 2.54 5.10
C SER A 73 -19.88 3.85 5.44
N THR A 74 -20.61 3.90 6.55
CA THR A 74 -21.21 5.15 7.08
C THR A 74 -20.19 6.28 7.25
N ASP A 75 -18.91 5.91 7.14
CA ASP A 75 -17.71 6.69 7.37
C ASP A 75 -16.98 6.99 6.03
N GLY A 76 -17.45 6.44 4.91
CA GLY A 76 -17.10 6.85 3.55
C GLY A 76 -15.78 6.36 2.99
N LEU A 77 -15.44 5.07 3.12
CA LEU A 77 -14.39 4.45 2.29
C LEU A 77 -14.89 4.17 0.86
N SER A 78 -15.38 5.24 0.25
CA SER A 78 -15.76 5.43 -1.15
C SER A 78 -14.66 6.14 -1.94
N LYS A 79 -13.47 6.31 -1.34
CA LYS A 79 -12.53 7.35 -1.73
C LYS A 79 -11.11 6.81 -1.80
N THR A 80 -10.49 7.11 -2.93
CA THR A 80 -9.05 7.31 -3.03
C THR A 80 -8.58 8.14 -1.84
N PHE A 81 -7.57 7.67 -1.13
CA PHE A 81 -6.91 8.41 -0.06
C PHE A 81 -5.43 8.57 -0.39
N ALA A 82 -4.80 9.57 0.21
CA ALA A 82 -3.42 9.91 -0.08
C ALA A 82 -2.61 10.08 1.21
N PHE A 83 -1.34 9.69 1.14
CA PHE A 83 -0.33 10.00 2.14
C PHE A 83 0.48 11.19 1.63
N ASP A 84 0.60 12.23 2.45
CA ASP A 84 1.48 13.36 2.20
C ASP A 84 2.86 13.06 2.79
N LEU A 85 3.79 12.63 1.93
CA LEU A 85 5.17 12.29 2.28
C LEU A 85 6.05 13.54 2.41
N ALA A 86 5.65 14.65 1.81
CA ALA A 86 6.41 15.90 1.86
C ALA A 86 6.10 16.72 3.12
N GLY A 87 5.07 16.35 3.87
CA GLY A 87 4.61 17.00 5.09
C GLY A 87 4.81 16.17 6.37
N GLY A 88 4.44 16.78 7.50
CA GLY A 88 4.38 16.11 8.81
C GLY A 88 5.69 15.43 9.24
N ASP A 89 5.55 14.27 9.88
CA ASP A 89 6.67 13.46 10.38
C ASP A 89 7.52 12.82 9.27
N TYR A 90 7.06 12.84 8.02
CA TYR A 90 7.81 12.34 6.86
C TYR A 90 8.72 13.38 6.21
N ALA A 91 8.43 14.67 6.42
CA ALA A 91 9.02 15.78 5.65
C ALA A 91 10.55 15.74 5.62
N ASN A 92 11.20 15.41 6.74
CA ASN A 92 12.66 15.38 6.83
C ASN A 92 13.27 14.24 6.00
N ALA A 93 12.71 13.02 6.10
CA ALA A 93 13.17 11.89 5.29
C ALA A 93 12.91 12.15 3.79
N TRP A 94 11.78 12.75 3.45
CA TRP A 94 11.45 13.15 2.08
C TRP A 94 12.43 14.18 1.52
N SER A 95 12.64 15.30 2.20
CA SER A 95 13.57 16.34 1.73
C SER A 95 15.00 15.82 1.62
N SER A 96 15.47 15.09 2.64
CA SER A 96 16.82 14.53 2.67
C SER A 96 17.06 13.51 1.55
N PHE A 97 16.00 12.78 1.16
CA PHE A 97 16.10 11.82 0.06
C PHE A 97 16.40 12.55 -1.25
N TRP A 98 15.71 13.66 -1.50
CA TRP A 98 15.86 14.46 -2.71
C TRP A 98 17.14 15.30 -2.77
N ASP A 99 17.82 15.51 -1.65
CA ASP A 99 19.17 16.11 -1.65
C ASP A 99 20.22 15.21 -2.34
N THR A 100 19.91 13.91 -2.50
CA THR A 100 20.85 12.92 -3.05
C THR A 100 20.30 12.13 -4.23
N ALA A 101 19.00 11.82 -4.25
CA ALA A 101 18.35 11.04 -5.29
C ALA A 101 18.02 11.87 -6.54
N SER A 102 17.73 11.18 -7.64
CA SER A 102 17.14 11.79 -8.83
C SER A 102 15.79 11.16 -9.17
N ALA A 103 14.80 11.99 -9.50
CA ALA A 103 13.46 11.51 -9.84
C ALA A 103 13.46 10.56 -11.05
N SER A 104 14.41 10.72 -11.99
CA SER A 104 14.51 9.87 -13.18
C SER A 104 14.97 8.44 -12.89
N THR A 105 15.64 8.23 -11.76
CA THR A 105 16.27 6.96 -11.37
C THR A 105 15.65 6.34 -10.12
N THR A 106 14.90 7.14 -9.36
CA THR A 106 14.16 6.71 -8.19
C THR A 106 13.05 5.75 -8.57
N LYS A 107 12.98 4.66 -7.82
CA LYS A 107 11.93 3.66 -7.86
C LYS A 107 11.19 3.62 -6.54
N TRP A 108 9.97 3.10 -6.56
CA TRP A 108 9.15 2.95 -5.37
C TRP A 108 8.43 1.60 -5.34
N ALA A 109 8.09 1.15 -4.14
CA ALA A 109 7.15 0.06 -3.89
C ALA A 109 6.59 0.11 -2.47
N ILE A 110 5.46 -0.56 -2.28
CA ILE A 110 4.87 -0.79 -0.97
C ILE A 110 5.12 -2.23 -0.55
N TYR A 111 5.27 -2.47 0.75
CA TYR A 111 5.47 -3.79 1.32
C TYR A 111 4.82 -3.88 2.71
N ALA A 112 3.95 -4.87 2.92
CA ALA A 112 3.60 -5.42 4.22
C ALA A 112 3.67 -6.95 4.20
N ALA A 113 3.80 -7.59 5.36
CA ALA A 113 3.88 -9.03 5.49
C ALA A 113 3.22 -9.56 6.77
N ASP A 114 2.72 -10.79 6.66
CA ASP A 114 2.31 -11.66 7.77
C ASP A 114 3.19 -12.92 7.73
N GLY A 115 3.97 -13.12 8.81
CA GLY A 115 4.87 -14.25 8.98
C GLY A 115 4.37 -15.34 9.93
N THR A 116 3.15 -15.25 10.46
CA THR A 116 2.64 -16.15 11.49
C THR A 116 1.79 -17.30 10.95
N GLY A 117 1.40 -18.25 11.78
CA GLY A 117 0.62 -19.42 11.33
C GLY A 117 1.40 -20.45 10.50
N SER A 118 0.75 -21.57 10.18
CA SER A 118 1.37 -22.76 9.56
C SER A 118 0.54 -23.41 8.45
N GLY A 119 -0.67 -22.93 8.18
CA GLY A 119 -1.56 -23.47 7.15
C GLY A 119 -1.44 -22.76 5.81
N ALA A 120 -2.03 -23.35 4.76
CA ALA A 120 -2.25 -22.65 3.49
C ALA A 120 -2.99 -21.33 3.74
N GLY A 121 -2.53 -20.24 3.15
CA GLY A 121 -3.11 -18.92 3.34
C GLY A 121 -2.75 -18.22 4.65
N ALA A 122 -2.05 -18.88 5.57
CA ALA A 122 -1.81 -18.34 6.91
C ALA A 122 -0.70 -17.27 7.00
N ARG A 123 0.11 -17.12 5.94
CA ARG A 123 1.19 -16.12 5.82
C ARG A 123 1.04 -15.41 4.50
N GLY A 124 1.50 -14.18 4.42
CA GLY A 124 1.47 -13.48 3.16
C GLY A 124 2.33 -12.24 3.07
N ILE A 125 2.34 -11.68 1.87
CA ILE A 125 2.93 -10.39 1.53
C ILE A 125 1.88 -9.61 0.76
N ILE A 126 1.69 -8.35 1.10
CA ILE A 126 1.01 -7.36 0.27
C ILE A 126 2.08 -6.44 -0.29
N SER A 127 2.05 -6.22 -1.61
CA SER A 127 2.99 -5.34 -2.28
C SER A 127 2.39 -4.77 -3.57
N THR A 128 3.09 -3.84 -4.20
CA THR A 128 2.69 -3.16 -5.43
C THR A 128 3.52 -3.67 -6.61
N TYR A 129 2.89 -4.08 -7.71
CA TYR A 129 3.58 -4.51 -8.93
C TYR A 129 3.18 -3.68 -10.14
N LYS A 130 4.10 -3.56 -11.11
CA LYS A 130 3.81 -2.94 -12.40
C LYS A 130 2.88 -3.84 -13.21
N SER A 131 1.67 -3.36 -13.50
CA SER A 131 0.71 -4.08 -14.34
C SER A 131 1.31 -4.41 -15.71
N GLY A 132 1.02 -5.61 -16.22
CA GLY A 132 1.58 -6.13 -17.48
C GLY A 132 2.96 -6.80 -17.36
N ASN A 133 3.66 -6.67 -16.22
CA ASN A 133 4.84 -7.49 -15.96
C ASN A 133 4.43 -8.89 -15.49
N ASN A 134 5.17 -9.92 -15.93
CA ASN A 134 4.98 -11.28 -15.43
C ASN A 134 5.32 -11.36 -13.94
N LEU A 135 4.31 -11.64 -13.11
CA LEU A 135 4.52 -12.05 -11.72
C LEU A 135 5.31 -13.35 -11.74
N THR A 136 6.49 -13.32 -11.12
CA THR A 136 7.35 -14.50 -11.05
C THR A 136 7.01 -15.24 -9.77
N ASN A 137 6.36 -16.41 -9.87
CA ASN A 137 6.17 -17.28 -8.72
C ASN A 137 7.55 -17.79 -8.25
N SER A 138 7.90 -17.46 -7.02
CA SER A 138 9.09 -17.94 -6.34
C SER A 138 8.67 -18.70 -5.08
N ASN A 139 9.35 -19.78 -4.76
CA ASN A 139 9.05 -20.57 -3.56
C ASN A 139 9.71 -19.95 -2.30
N GLN A 140 10.02 -18.65 -2.34
CA GLN A 140 10.84 -17.93 -1.35
C GLN A 140 10.03 -16.95 -0.49
N LEU A 141 8.71 -17.15 -0.33
CA LEU A 141 7.87 -16.29 0.49
C LEU A 141 8.45 -16.13 1.91
N GLN A 142 8.86 -17.22 2.55
CA GLN A 142 9.43 -17.16 3.90
C GLN A 142 10.77 -16.40 3.96
N THR A 143 11.63 -16.59 2.97
CA THR A 143 12.89 -15.83 2.86
C THR A 143 12.62 -14.34 2.68
N SER A 144 11.62 -14.00 1.87
CA SER A 144 11.20 -12.61 1.66
C SER A 144 10.70 -11.98 2.96
N ILE A 145 9.83 -12.68 3.71
CA ILE A 145 9.35 -12.23 5.03
C ILE A 145 10.51 -12.07 6.02
N ALA A 146 11.46 -13.02 6.06
CA ALA A 146 12.63 -12.93 6.94
C ALA A 146 13.52 -11.73 6.60
N ASN A 147 13.77 -11.49 5.31
CA ASN A 147 14.55 -10.35 4.85
C ASN A 147 13.84 -9.01 5.11
N PHE A 148 12.52 -8.98 4.95
CA PHE A 148 11.69 -7.84 5.31
C PHE A 148 11.77 -7.51 6.80
N ASN A 149 11.68 -8.51 7.69
CA ASN A 149 11.89 -8.28 9.13
C ASN A 149 13.29 -7.74 9.42
N GLY A 150 14.33 -8.25 8.75
CA GLY A 150 15.68 -7.71 8.85
C GLY A 150 15.74 -6.25 8.43
N TYR A 151 15.16 -5.92 7.27
CA TYR A 151 15.09 -4.57 6.74
C TYR A 151 14.38 -3.59 7.70
N MET A 152 13.22 -3.99 8.23
CA MET A 152 12.48 -3.20 9.21
C MET A 152 13.26 -3.01 10.51
N THR A 153 13.92 -4.06 11.00
CA THR A 153 14.74 -3.97 12.22
C THR A 153 15.81 -2.90 12.10
N ASN A 154 16.50 -2.84 10.95
CA ASN A 154 17.54 -1.84 10.75
C ASN A 154 16.95 -0.42 10.56
N ASN A 155 15.80 -0.28 9.92
CA ASN A 155 15.14 1.04 9.75
C ASN A 155 14.51 1.56 11.04
N ASN A 156 13.96 0.69 11.90
CA ASN A 156 13.38 1.08 13.18
C ASN A 156 14.37 1.77 14.13
N ALA A 157 15.67 1.56 13.94
CA ALA A 157 16.72 2.21 14.72
C ALA A 157 17.14 3.59 14.15
N LEU A 158 16.57 4.01 13.02
CA LEU A 158 16.94 5.23 12.31
C LEU A 158 15.88 6.32 12.43
N ASP A 159 16.38 7.55 12.39
CA ASP A 159 15.60 8.78 12.35
C ASP A 159 14.45 8.78 13.38
N ASN A 160 13.21 8.98 12.94
CA ASN A 160 12.09 9.13 13.87
C ASN A 160 11.22 7.87 14.00
N HIS A 161 11.53 6.75 13.33
CA HIS A 161 10.72 5.52 13.45
C HIS A 161 10.52 5.04 14.89
N ASN A 162 11.50 5.25 15.78
CA ASN A 162 11.39 4.85 17.19
C ASN A 162 10.78 5.91 18.12
N SER A 163 10.43 7.08 17.62
CA SER A 163 10.07 8.24 18.45
C SER A 163 8.76 8.91 18.04
N VAL A 164 8.30 8.69 16.81
CA VAL A 164 6.98 9.13 16.34
C VAL A 164 6.18 7.94 15.83
N GLU A 165 4.86 8.03 15.99
CA GLU A 165 3.94 7.11 15.33
C GLU A 165 4.02 7.36 13.83
N ASN A 166 4.16 6.29 13.03
CA ASN A 166 4.27 6.38 11.57
C ASN A 166 5.48 7.21 11.12
N GLY A 167 6.66 6.90 11.66
CA GLY A 167 7.90 7.57 11.28
C GLY A 167 8.40 7.23 9.87
N ALA A 168 9.50 7.89 9.51
CA ALA A 168 10.26 7.64 8.31
C ALA A 168 11.77 7.73 8.56
N SER A 169 12.53 7.13 7.66
CA SER A 169 13.98 7.16 7.67
C SER A 169 14.59 7.33 6.29
N ILE A 170 15.85 7.74 6.28
CA ILE A 170 16.70 7.79 5.11
C ILE A 170 18.01 7.02 5.33
N VAL A 171 18.49 6.39 4.27
CA VAL A 171 19.78 5.70 4.23
C VAL A 171 20.50 6.11 2.96
N THR A 172 21.70 6.69 3.08
CA THR A 172 22.51 7.19 1.94
C THR A 172 23.73 6.32 1.64
N SER A 173 23.73 5.06 2.10
CA SER A 173 24.82 4.11 1.89
C SER A 173 24.30 2.72 1.57
N ASN A 174 24.70 2.18 0.42
CA ASN A 174 24.36 0.82 0.00
C ASN A 174 25.03 -0.29 0.82
N LEU A 175 25.98 0.05 1.70
CA LEU A 175 26.60 -0.88 2.64
C LEU A 175 25.76 -1.06 3.91
N SER A 176 24.80 -0.17 4.16
CA SER A 176 23.91 -0.27 5.30
C SER A 176 22.91 -1.41 5.12
N ARG A 177 22.63 -2.15 6.19
CA ARG A 177 21.56 -3.17 6.19
C ARG A 177 20.15 -2.56 6.16
N ALA A 178 20.03 -1.26 6.48
CA ALA A 178 18.79 -0.50 6.33
C ALA A 178 18.57 -0.02 4.88
N TYR A 179 19.54 -0.18 3.98
CA TYR A 179 19.37 0.18 2.57
C TYR A 179 18.41 -0.77 1.87
N ALA A 180 17.41 -0.22 1.18
CA ALA A 180 16.34 -0.99 0.54
C ALA A 180 16.85 -2.02 -0.48
N GLY A 181 17.85 -1.64 -1.28
CA GLY A 181 18.48 -2.54 -2.25
C GLY A 181 19.35 -3.64 -1.63
N GLY A 182 19.62 -3.58 -0.32
CA GLY A 182 20.47 -4.56 0.37
C GLY A 182 19.71 -5.81 0.82
N GLN A 183 18.63 -5.63 1.58
CA GLN A 183 17.86 -6.75 2.17
C GLN A 183 16.47 -6.92 1.56
N ALA A 184 15.73 -5.82 1.33
CA ALA A 184 14.33 -5.90 0.92
C ALA A 184 14.17 -6.17 -0.58
N TYR A 185 14.83 -5.40 -1.44
CA TYR A 185 14.58 -5.39 -2.90
C TYR A 185 15.78 -5.79 -3.77
N GLY A 186 16.94 -6.10 -3.18
CA GLY A 186 18.14 -6.48 -3.92
C GLY A 186 18.59 -5.42 -4.95
N SER A 187 19.55 -5.79 -5.81
CA SER A 187 20.07 -4.91 -6.87
C SER A 187 19.14 -4.75 -8.08
N THR A 188 18.09 -5.56 -8.17
CA THR A 188 17.15 -5.57 -9.31
C THR A 188 15.87 -4.79 -9.01
N GLY A 189 15.70 -4.27 -7.79
CA GLY A 189 14.47 -3.62 -7.35
C GLY A 189 13.30 -4.58 -7.24
N ARG A 190 13.57 -5.87 -6.97
CA ARG A 190 12.55 -6.91 -6.78
C ARG A 190 12.64 -7.43 -5.36
N ILE A 191 11.53 -7.73 -4.70
CA ILE A 191 11.58 -8.33 -3.36
C ILE A 191 12.58 -9.51 -3.34
N ASN A 192 13.54 -9.50 -2.41
CA ASN A 192 14.63 -10.49 -2.31
C ASN A 192 15.57 -10.59 -3.55
N GLY A 193 15.67 -9.56 -4.39
CA GLY A 193 16.56 -9.48 -5.56
C GLY A 193 16.22 -10.39 -6.74
N ALA A 194 15.38 -11.40 -6.54
CA ALA A 194 14.89 -12.34 -7.55
C ALA A 194 13.39 -12.63 -7.44
N GLY A 195 12.74 -12.04 -6.43
CA GLY A 195 11.36 -12.32 -6.14
C GLY A 195 10.38 -11.54 -7.03
N HIS A 196 9.21 -11.38 -6.45
CA HIS A 196 7.97 -11.58 -7.17
C HIS A 196 7.33 -10.32 -7.72
N VAL A 197 7.70 -9.21 -7.10
CA VAL A 197 7.12 -7.90 -7.25
C VAL A 197 8.27 -6.91 -7.42
N SER A 198 8.20 -6.12 -8.48
CA SER A 198 9.24 -5.17 -8.87
C SER A 198 8.80 -3.74 -8.56
N MET A 199 9.70 -2.95 -7.96
CA MET A 199 9.57 -1.51 -7.89
C MET A 199 9.42 -0.90 -9.29
N ASP A 200 8.67 0.19 -9.42
CA ASP A 200 8.58 0.96 -10.66
C ASP A 200 9.03 2.40 -10.44
N ASN A 201 9.19 3.14 -11.52
CA ASN A 201 9.60 4.55 -11.48
C ASN A 201 8.53 5.42 -10.81
N LEU A 202 8.90 6.61 -10.35
CA LEU A 202 7.95 7.62 -9.92
C LEU A 202 6.93 7.97 -11.02
N ASP A 203 5.81 8.57 -10.59
CA ASP A 203 4.68 8.98 -11.43
C ASP A 203 4.03 7.81 -12.20
N SER A 204 4.31 6.57 -11.76
CA SER A 204 3.67 5.36 -12.24
C SER A 204 2.53 4.92 -11.33
N THR A 205 1.62 4.14 -11.90
CA THR A 205 0.56 3.44 -11.16
C THR A 205 0.91 1.96 -11.09
N MET A 206 0.87 1.39 -9.89
CA MET A 206 1.16 -0.01 -9.62
C MET A 206 -0.03 -0.70 -8.97
N THR A 207 -0.36 -1.90 -9.43
CA THR A 207 -1.47 -2.69 -8.91
C THR A 207 -1.08 -3.33 -7.59
N VAL A 208 -2.04 -3.42 -6.67
CA VAL A 208 -1.85 -4.09 -5.39
C VAL A 208 -2.02 -5.59 -5.56
N VAL A 209 -1.04 -6.36 -5.08
CA VAL A 209 -1.07 -7.82 -5.07
C VAL A 209 -0.88 -8.35 -3.68
N GLN A 210 -1.49 -9.50 -3.45
CA GLN A 210 -1.24 -10.33 -2.30
C GLN A 210 -0.68 -11.68 -2.73
N GLN A 211 0.34 -12.10 -2.01
CA GLN A 211 0.93 -13.42 -2.10
C GLN A 211 0.67 -14.16 -0.80
N LEU A 212 0.15 -15.39 -0.85
CA LEU A 212 -0.23 -16.17 0.34
C LEU A 212 0.44 -17.54 0.38
N THR A 213 0.98 -17.99 1.51
CA THR A 213 1.67 -19.29 1.57
C THR A 213 0.81 -20.45 1.05
N GLY A 214 1.42 -21.36 0.29
CA GLY A 214 0.79 -22.61 -0.11
C GLY A 214 0.66 -23.60 1.07
N ALA A 215 0.06 -24.77 0.80
CA ALA A 215 -0.10 -25.85 1.78
C ALA A 215 1.22 -26.34 2.38
N THR A 216 2.30 -26.24 1.63
CA THR A 216 3.67 -26.31 2.14
C THR A 216 4.39 -25.02 1.77
N ALA A 217 5.24 -24.51 2.66
CA ALA A 217 5.98 -23.26 2.47
C ALA A 217 6.83 -23.20 1.19
N ALA A 218 7.15 -24.36 0.61
CA ALA A 218 7.95 -24.51 -0.61
C ALA A 218 7.10 -24.69 -1.90
N SER A 219 5.77 -24.76 -1.79
CA SER A 219 4.90 -24.88 -2.97
C SER A 219 4.76 -23.55 -3.71
N PRO A 220 4.58 -23.57 -5.05
CA PRO A 220 4.32 -22.36 -5.82
C PRO A 220 3.10 -21.63 -5.26
N VAL A 221 3.33 -20.37 -4.90
CA VAL A 221 2.31 -19.50 -4.34
C VAL A 221 1.65 -18.72 -5.48
N ALA A 222 0.31 -18.70 -5.55
CA ALA A 222 -0.41 -17.84 -6.47
C ALA A 222 -0.43 -16.39 -5.98
N PHE A 223 -0.32 -15.45 -6.92
CA PHE A 223 -0.57 -14.03 -6.66
C PHE A 223 -2.01 -13.69 -6.98
N ASN A 224 -2.63 -12.98 -6.05
CA ASN A 224 -3.94 -12.42 -6.25
C ASN A 224 -3.77 -10.91 -6.40
N ALA A 225 -4.12 -10.38 -7.58
CA ALA A 225 -4.36 -8.94 -7.69
C ALA A 225 -5.56 -8.60 -6.81
N LEU A 226 -5.36 -7.72 -5.84
CA LEU A 226 -6.44 -7.26 -4.99
C LEU A 226 -7.35 -6.37 -5.81
N SER A 227 -8.64 -6.69 -5.81
CA SER A 227 -9.64 -6.03 -6.64
C SER A 227 -10.98 -5.94 -5.93
N GLY A 228 -11.73 -4.89 -6.25
CA GLY A 228 -13.12 -4.71 -5.86
C GLY A 228 -14.06 -5.01 -7.03
N PRO A 229 -15.36 -4.76 -6.85
CA PRO A 229 -16.39 -4.96 -7.89
C PRO A 229 -16.08 -4.21 -9.19
N ASP A 230 -15.42 -3.06 -9.08
CA ASP A 230 -15.17 -2.13 -10.19
C ASP A 230 -13.76 -2.23 -10.78
N GLY A 231 -12.92 -3.16 -10.29
CA GLY A 231 -11.60 -3.44 -10.83
C GLY A 231 -10.48 -3.59 -9.79
N GLY A 232 -9.24 -3.65 -10.27
CA GLY A 232 -8.04 -3.79 -9.43
C GLY A 232 -7.69 -2.52 -8.64
N TYR A 233 -7.33 -2.68 -7.38
CA TYR A 233 -6.81 -1.59 -6.56
C TYR A 233 -5.38 -1.24 -6.97
N THR A 234 -5.05 0.05 -6.92
CA THR A 234 -3.71 0.52 -7.31
C THR A 234 -3.18 1.55 -6.33
N PHE A 235 -1.86 1.71 -6.31
CA PHE A 235 -1.21 2.88 -5.76
C PHE A 235 -0.58 3.69 -6.87
N LYS A 236 -0.57 5.01 -6.70
CA LYS A 236 0.15 5.95 -7.55
C LYS A 236 1.06 6.79 -6.68
N MET A 237 2.36 6.74 -6.96
CA MET A 237 3.34 7.56 -6.27
C MET A 237 3.73 8.74 -7.16
N THR A 238 3.50 9.95 -6.68
CA THR A 238 3.83 11.18 -7.41
C THR A 238 5.20 11.71 -7.02
N SER A 239 5.91 12.31 -7.97
CA SER A 239 7.18 13.01 -7.70
C SER A 239 7.04 14.21 -6.75
N THR A 240 5.81 14.68 -6.52
CA THR A 240 5.49 15.76 -5.56
C THR A 240 5.32 15.29 -4.11
N GLY A 241 5.41 13.98 -3.83
CA GLY A 241 5.31 13.47 -2.46
C GLY A 241 3.92 13.05 -2.02
N GLN A 242 3.01 12.80 -2.97
CA GLN A 242 1.74 12.14 -2.67
C GLN A 242 1.77 10.68 -3.10
N LEU A 243 1.46 9.78 -2.18
CA LEU A 243 1.14 8.38 -2.45
C LEU A 243 -0.37 8.19 -2.38
N GLU A 244 -1.02 7.97 -3.52
CA GLU A 244 -2.46 7.82 -3.62
C GLU A 244 -2.83 6.33 -3.68
N PHE A 245 -3.68 5.84 -2.77
CA PHE A 245 -4.37 4.57 -2.94
C PHE A 245 -5.63 4.80 -3.75
N VAL A 246 -5.74 4.20 -4.93
CA VAL A 246 -6.83 4.42 -5.88
C VAL A 246 -7.75 3.20 -5.92
N ILE A 247 -9.02 3.45 -5.61
CA ILE A 247 -10.11 2.50 -5.82
C ILE A 247 -10.73 2.80 -7.19
N PRO A 248 -10.84 1.81 -8.10
CA PRO A 248 -11.48 2.03 -9.38
C PRO A 248 -12.96 2.39 -9.18
N VAL A 249 -13.44 3.33 -9.98
CA VAL A 249 -14.83 3.81 -9.95
C VAL A 249 -15.53 3.26 -11.18
N PRO A 250 -16.79 2.81 -11.10
CA PRO A 250 -17.52 2.32 -12.26
C PRO A 250 -17.60 3.39 -13.35
N GLU A 251 -17.34 2.98 -14.60
CA GLU A 251 -17.33 3.90 -15.74
C GLU A 251 -18.71 4.56 -15.94
N ALA A 252 -18.71 5.86 -16.26
CA ALA A 252 -19.93 6.66 -16.41
C ALA A 252 -20.93 6.08 -17.43
N ASP A 253 -20.43 5.36 -18.45
CA ASP A 253 -21.25 4.72 -19.47
C ASP A 253 -22.14 3.59 -18.92
N SER A 254 -21.71 2.92 -17.85
CA SER A 254 -22.52 1.89 -17.18
C SER A 254 -23.77 2.50 -16.53
N TYR A 255 -23.62 3.69 -15.95
CA TYR A 255 -24.75 4.44 -15.38
C TYR A 255 -25.65 5.03 -16.46
N ALA A 256 -25.08 5.52 -17.56
CA ALA A 256 -25.84 6.00 -18.70
C ALA A 256 -26.69 4.88 -19.33
N MET A 257 -26.15 3.67 -19.46
CA MET A 257 -26.86 2.50 -19.99
C MET A 257 -27.92 1.97 -19.03
N LEU A 258 -27.69 2.00 -17.71
CA LEU A 258 -28.72 1.68 -16.72
C LEU A 258 -29.89 2.68 -16.79
N LEU A 259 -29.59 3.98 -16.86
CA LEU A 259 -30.59 5.05 -17.02
C LEU A 259 -31.35 4.92 -18.34
N ALA A 260 -30.64 4.63 -19.44
CA ALA A 260 -31.26 4.39 -20.74
C ALA A 260 -32.18 3.14 -20.68
N GLY A 261 -31.73 2.06 -20.04
CA GLY A 261 -32.53 0.85 -19.81
C GLY A 261 -33.80 1.10 -18.99
N LEU A 262 -33.68 1.84 -17.89
CA LEU A 262 -34.83 2.26 -17.06
C LEU A 262 -35.79 3.19 -17.81
N GLY A 263 -35.26 4.07 -18.67
CA GLY A 263 -36.06 4.93 -19.54
C GLY A 263 -36.91 4.12 -20.53
N VAL A 264 -36.33 3.10 -21.16
CA VAL A 264 -37.04 2.20 -22.08
C VAL A 264 -38.11 1.39 -21.36
N VAL A 265 -37.80 0.83 -20.19
CA VAL A 265 -38.78 0.08 -19.38
C VAL A 265 -39.96 0.96 -18.96
N SER A 266 -39.68 2.21 -18.59
CA SER A 266 -40.73 3.19 -18.22
C SER A 266 -41.64 3.52 -19.39
N LEU A 267 -41.09 3.67 -20.61
CA LEU A 267 -41.86 3.88 -21.83
C LEU A 267 -42.72 2.66 -22.21
N VAL A 268 -42.19 1.45 -22.06
CA VAL A 268 -42.92 0.20 -22.32
C VAL A 268 -44.05 -0.01 -21.30
N ALA A 269 -43.78 0.26 -20.01
CA ALA A 269 -44.80 0.20 -18.95
C ALA A 269 -45.94 1.19 -19.20
N ARG A 270 -45.65 2.39 -19.72
CA ARG A 270 -46.67 3.40 -20.07
C ARG A 270 -47.55 2.95 -21.25
N ARG A 271 -47.00 2.24 -22.24
CA ARG A 271 -47.77 1.71 -23.39
C ARG A 271 -48.71 0.56 -23.03
N ARG A 272 -48.48 -0.17 -21.93
CA ARG A 272 -49.35 -1.27 -21.49
C ARG A 272 -50.58 -0.84 -20.69
N LYS A 273 -50.65 0.43 -20.27
CA LYS A 273 -51.81 1.01 -19.55
C LYS A 273 -52.73 1.84 -20.45
N ALA A 274 -52.42 1.97 -21.74
CA ALA A 274 -53.26 2.63 -22.74
C ALA A 274 -54.03 1.58 -23.55
#